data_AF-A0A2P5MQV0-F1
#
_entry.id   AF-A0A2P5MQV0-F1
#
_cell.length_a   1.000
_cell.length_b   1.000
_cell.length_c   1.000
_cell.angle_alpha   90.00
_cell.angle_beta   90.00
_cell.angle_gamma   90.00
#
_symmetry.space_group_name_H-M   'P 1'
#
loop_
_entity.id
_entity.type
_entity.pdbx_description
1 polymer ?
#
loop_
_entity_poly.entity_id
_entity_poly.type
_entity_poly.pdbx_seq_one_letter_code
_entity_poly.pdbx_strand_id
1 'polypeptide(L)'
;MQQLIAIAIGGSFGALARFFVANGIYAVLGRSFPYGTLVVNISGCLLMGILTELMVHRFALAIEYRAAVLIGFLGAFTTFSTFAMETLLLFEDGSVLKALLNIFFSVVLCLTACWIGIIAGRTLFSDVLPPGIFRHLPGLALLFTFFATFAVSVLAEILINHFNLTTEMRSVFFIGLIGSLTICSTLWISFHSPELQAEFHHLLSLFLINTLLGVTMIWSGSWIGHWIWQLKLLP
;
A
#
# COMPACT_ATOMS: atom_id res chain seq x y z
N MET A 1 15.98 -16.36 23.70
CA MET A 1 15.78 -17.70 23.10
C MET A 1 14.30 -18.04 22.92
N GLN A 2 13.46 -17.91 23.94
CA GLN A 2 12.02 -18.24 23.87
C GLN A 2 11.27 -17.48 22.76
N GLN A 3 11.51 -16.19 22.59
CA GLN A 3 10.90 -15.38 21.52
C GLN A 3 11.24 -15.89 20.10
N LEU A 4 12.48 -16.33 19.86
CA LEU A 4 12.89 -16.87 18.55
C LEU A 4 12.16 -18.18 18.24
N ILE A 5 12.03 -19.05 19.24
CA ILE A 5 11.27 -20.31 19.12
C ILE A 5 9.80 -20.00 18.83
N ALA A 6 9.23 -19.01 19.53
CA ALA A 6 7.85 -18.59 19.33
C ALA A 6 7.61 -18.06 17.91
N ILE A 7 8.52 -17.24 17.38
CA ILE A 7 8.51 -16.76 15.98
C ILE A 7 8.62 -17.95 15.01
N ALA A 8 9.54 -18.89 15.24
CA ALA A 8 9.74 -20.04 14.36
C ALA A 8 8.50 -20.94 14.29
N ILE A 9 7.86 -21.21 15.44
CA ILE A 9 6.62 -21.98 15.52
C ILE A 9 5.50 -21.23 14.79
N GLY A 10 5.29 -19.95 15.12
CA GLY A 10 4.27 -19.12 14.47
C GLY A 10 4.47 -19.05 12.95
N GLY A 11 5.70 -18.81 12.51
CA GLY A 11 6.07 -18.75 11.09
C GLY A 11 5.84 -20.04 10.33
N SER A 12 6.12 -21.19 10.96
CA SER A 12 5.84 -22.50 10.38
C SER A 12 4.34 -22.67 10.12
N PHE A 13 3.49 -22.34 11.11
CA PHE A 13 2.05 -22.39 10.94
C PHE A 13 1.53 -21.36 9.92
N GLY A 14 2.10 -20.15 9.90
CA GLY A 14 1.75 -19.11 8.93
C GLY A 14 2.02 -19.54 7.49
N ALA A 15 3.19 -20.12 7.24
CA ALA A 15 3.57 -20.62 5.93
C ALA A 15 2.66 -21.77 5.46
N LEU A 16 2.33 -22.71 6.35
CA LEU A 16 1.40 -23.80 6.05
C LEU A 16 -0.02 -23.26 5.77
N ALA A 17 -0.51 -22.34 6.59
CA ALA A 17 -1.81 -21.71 6.39
C ALA A 17 -1.87 -20.98 5.04
N ARG A 18 -0.83 -20.23 4.68
CA ARG A 18 -0.72 -19.58 3.37
C ARG A 18 -0.80 -20.58 2.24
N PHE A 19 -0.07 -21.69 2.34
CA PHE A 19 -0.08 -22.75 1.33
C PHE A 19 -1.49 -23.32 1.14
N PHE A 20 -2.19 -23.67 2.21
CA PHE A 20 -3.53 -24.24 2.11
C PHE A 20 -4.57 -23.24 1.60
N VAL A 21 -4.57 -22.02 2.16
CA VAL A 21 -5.55 -20.98 1.77
C VAL A 21 -5.32 -20.58 0.31
N ALA A 22 -4.09 -20.26 -0.09
CA ALA A 22 -3.81 -19.84 -1.47
C ALA A 22 -4.17 -20.94 -2.47
N ASN A 23 -3.79 -22.20 -2.21
CA ASN A 23 -4.14 -23.31 -3.11
C ASN A 23 -5.64 -23.60 -3.13
N GLY A 24 -6.34 -23.47 -2.00
CA GLY A 24 -7.79 -23.60 -1.95
C GLY A 24 -8.49 -22.56 -2.82
N ILE A 25 -8.05 -21.30 -2.74
CA ILE A 25 -8.56 -20.22 -3.60
C ILE A 25 -8.24 -20.48 -5.06
N TYR A 26 -7.02 -20.92 -5.38
CA TYR A 26 -6.64 -21.28 -6.75
C TYR A 26 -7.43 -22.46 -7.31
N ALA A 27 -7.88 -23.40 -6.48
CA ALA A 27 -8.71 -24.51 -6.91
C ALA A 27 -10.13 -24.05 -7.33
N VAL A 28 -10.66 -22.99 -6.71
CA VAL A 28 -12.01 -22.48 -6.98
C VAL A 28 -12.02 -21.42 -8.08
N LEU A 29 -11.10 -20.47 -8.03
CA LEU A 29 -11.08 -19.32 -8.95
C LEU A 29 -10.11 -19.50 -10.13
N GLY A 30 -9.32 -20.58 -10.13
CA GLY A 30 -8.26 -20.82 -11.11
C GLY A 30 -7.00 -19.99 -10.86
N ARG A 31 -6.03 -20.13 -11.76
CA ARG A 31 -4.69 -19.49 -11.69
C ARG A 31 -4.46 -18.42 -12.76
N SER A 32 -5.52 -17.99 -13.44
CA SER A 32 -5.45 -16.97 -14.49
C SER A 32 -5.15 -15.56 -13.97
N PHE A 33 -5.29 -15.36 -12.66
CA PHE A 33 -4.94 -14.19 -11.88
C PHE A 33 -4.54 -14.64 -10.46
N PRO A 34 -3.63 -13.93 -9.76
CA PRO A 34 -3.09 -14.32 -8.45
C PRO A 34 -4.09 -14.13 -7.28
N TYR A 35 -5.29 -14.70 -7.40
CA TYR A 35 -6.34 -14.61 -6.38
C TYR A 35 -5.91 -15.19 -5.02
N GLY A 36 -5.15 -16.28 -5.02
CA GLY A 36 -4.67 -16.92 -3.80
C GLY A 36 -3.78 -15.97 -3.00
N THR A 37 -2.79 -15.36 -3.64
CA THR A 37 -1.90 -14.37 -3.03
C THR A 37 -2.66 -13.13 -2.56
N LEU A 38 -3.60 -12.63 -3.37
CA LEU A 38 -4.40 -11.46 -3.02
C LEU A 38 -5.22 -11.73 -1.73
N VAL A 39 -5.88 -12.89 -1.64
CA VAL A 39 -6.71 -13.25 -0.47
C VAL A 39 -5.87 -13.40 0.80
N VAL A 40 -4.73 -14.09 0.75
CA VAL A 40 -3.88 -14.26 1.95
C VAL A 40 -3.32 -12.91 2.42
N ASN A 41 -2.96 -12.01 1.50
CA ASN A 41 -2.45 -10.69 1.86
C ASN A 41 -3.56 -9.80 2.45
N ILE A 42 -4.74 -9.73 1.83
CA ILE A 42 -5.86 -8.92 2.33
C ILE A 42 -6.31 -9.41 3.71
N SER A 43 -6.55 -10.71 3.85
CA SER A 43 -6.98 -11.30 5.13
C SER A 43 -5.90 -11.18 6.20
N GLY A 44 -4.64 -11.37 5.84
CA GLY A 44 -3.52 -11.19 6.77
C GLY A 44 -3.36 -9.74 7.23
N CYS A 45 -3.51 -8.76 6.33
CA CYS A 45 -3.51 -7.34 6.68
C CYS A 45 -4.68 -6.96 7.60
N LEU A 46 -5.89 -7.46 7.33
CA LEU A 46 -7.04 -7.28 8.21
C LEU A 46 -6.76 -7.81 9.62
N LEU A 47 -6.29 -9.06 9.71
CA LEU A 47 -5.96 -9.69 10.99
C LEU A 47 -4.83 -8.96 11.71
N MET A 48 -3.81 -8.49 10.99
CA MET A 48 -2.71 -7.70 11.56
C MET A 48 -3.25 -6.45 12.24
N GLY A 49 -4.17 -5.72 11.60
CA GLY A 49 -4.79 -4.52 12.18
C GLY A 49 -5.56 -4.82 13.48
N ILE A 50 -6.40 -5.86 13.46
CA ILE A 50 -7.21 -6.27 14.63
C ILE A 50 -6.31 -6.71 15.78
N LEU A 51 -5.36 -7.60 15.49
CA LEU A 51 -4.52 -8.25 16.49
C LEU A 51 -3.47 -7.31 17.07
N THR A 52 -3.02 -6.31 16.31
CA THR A 52 -2.14 -5.27 16.85
C THR A 52 -2.85 -4.49 17.96
N GLU A 53 -4.08 -4.03 17.73
CA GLU A 53 -4.87 -3.32 18.75
C GLU A 53 -5.17 -4.20 19.97
N LEU A 54 -5.58 -5.46 19.73
CA LEU A 54 -5.84 -6.42 20.79
C LEU A 54 -4.59 -6.72 21.64
N MET A 55 -3.51 -7.12 20.98
CA MET A 55 -2.35 -7.72 21.65
C MET A 55 -1.35 -6.68 22.13
N VAL A 56 -1.27 -5.50 21.51
CA VAL A 56 -0.31 -4.45 21.90
C VAL A 56 -0.94 -3.46 22.86
N HIS A 57 -2.16 -3.01 22.56
CA HIS A 57 -2.78 -1.88 23.24
C HIS A 57 -3.74 -2.30 24.38
N ARG A 58 -4.49 -3.40 24.24
CA ARG A 58 -5.41 -3.84 25.32
C ARG A 58 -4.81 -4.85 26.28
N PHE A 59 -4.25 -5.93 25.76
CA PHE A 59 -3.69 -6.99 26.60
C PHE A 59 -2.17 -6.84 26.65
N ALA A 60 -1.60 -6.73 27.86
CA ALA A 60 -0.16 -6.83 28.08
C ALA A 60 0.32 -8.29 27.92
N LEU A 61 0.06 -8.88 26.76
CA LEU A 61 0.54 -10.23 26.43
C LEU A 61 2.06 -10.25 26.43
N ALA A 62 2.61 -11.38 26.88
CA ALA A 62 4.05 -11.57 26.88
C ALA A 62 4.60 -11.42 25.45
N ILE A 63 5.81 -10.88 25.35
CA ILE A 63 6.42 -10.45 24.08
C ILE A 63 6.57 -11.62 23.10
N GLU A 64 6.68 -12.83 23.62
CA GLU A 64 6.78 -14.08 22.88
C GLU A 64 5.50 -14.39 22.09
N TYR A 65 4.32 -14.17 22.68
CA TYR A 65 3.04 -14.40 22.00
C TYR A 65 2.81 -13.39 20.89
N ARG A 66 3.13 -12.11 21.16
CA ARG A 66 3.08 -11.05 20.14
C ARG A 66 4.00 -11.38 18.97
N ALA A 67 5.23 -11.81 19.27
CA ALA A 67 6.20 -12.18 18.25
C ALA A 67 5.79 -13.42 17.47
N ALA A 68 5.24 -14.45 18.13
CA ALA A 68 4.74 -15.65 17.45
C ALA A 68 3.65 -15.33 16.44
N VAL A 69 2.69 -14.47 16.82
CA VAL A 69 1.51 -14.20 15.99
C VAL A 69 1.79 -13.12 14.94
N LEU A 70 2.28 -11.94 15.35
CA LEU A 70 2.42 -10.80 14.45
C LEU A 70 3.63 -10.96 13.52
N ILE A 71 4.78 -11.37 14.07
CA ILE A 71 6.02 -11.52 13.29
C ILE A 71 6.08 -12.90 12.64
N GLY A 72 5.83 -13.96 13.41
CA GLY A 72 5.87 -15.33 12.92
C GLY A 72 4.71 -15.63 11.98
N PHE A 73 3.52 -15.84 12.53
CA PHE A 73 2.37 -16.34 11.79
C PHE A 73 1.92 -15.39 10.68
N LEU A 74 1.55 -14.15 11.00
CA LEU A 74 1.06 -13.19 10.00
C LEU A 74 2.15 -12.78 9.00
N GLY A 75 3.40 -12.67 9.47
CA GLY A 75 4.55 -12.42 8.60
C GLY A 75 4.78 -13.52 7.57
N ALA A 76 4.63 -14.80 7.94
CA ALA A 76 4.78 -15.93 7.01
C ALA A 76 3.48 -16.26 6.24
N PHE A 77 2.33 -15.86 6.78
CA PHE A 77 1.01 -16.04 6.15
C PHE A 77 0.81 -15.08 4.96
N THR A 78 1.32 -13.85 5.08
CA THR A 78 1.35 -12.87 3.99
C THR A 78 2.64 -13.01 3.17
N THR A 79 2.64 -12.52 1.94
CA THR A 79 3.82 -12.61 1.05
C THR A 79 3.86 -11.48 0.03
N PHE A 80 4.89 -10.63 0.15
CA PHE A 80 5.18 -9.62 -0.86
C PHE A 80 6.03 -10.17 -2.01
N SER A 81 6.91 -11.13 -1.74
CA SER A 81 7.79 -11.71 -2.75
C SER A 81 7.01 -12.53 -3.79
N THR A 82 5.99 -13.29 -3.37
CA THR A 82 5.12 -14.01 -4.31
C THR A 82 4.30 -13.04 -5.14
N PHE A 83 3.74 -11.99 -4.54
CA PHE A 83 3.05 -10.91 -5.25
C PHE A 83 3.94 -10.28 -6.34
N ALA A 84 5.19 -9.97 -6.02
CA ALA A 84 6.13 -9.37 -6.96
C ALA A 84 6.43 -10.31 -8.13
N MET A 85 6.70 -11.59 -7.83
CA MET A 85 6.97 -12.60 -8.86
C MET A 85 5.75 -12.84 -9.78
N GLU A 86 4.55 -12.99 -9.22
CA GLU A 86 3.33 -13.18 -10.00
C GLU A 86 3.02 -11.96 -10.87
N THR A 87 3.31 -10.75 -10.38
CA THR A 87 3.15 -9.52 -11.17
C THR A 87 4.13 -9.48 -12.35
N LEU A 88 5.40 -9.84 -12.12
CA LEU A 88 6.40 -9.91 -13.19
C LEU A 88 6.03 -10.97 -14.24
N LEU A 89 5.59 -12.15 -13.80
CA LEU A 89 5.12 -13.20 -14.71
C LEU A 89 3.93 -12.75 -15.57
N LEU A 90 3.01 -11.94 -15.02
CA LEU A 90 1.91 -11.35 -15.79
C LEU A 90 2.40 -10.34 -16.84
N PHE A 91 3.47 -9.59 -16.56
CA PHE A 91 4.10 -8.73 -17.56
C PHE A 91 4.81 -9.54 -18.65
N GLU A 92 5.54 -10.60 -18.29
CA GLU A 92 6.22 -11.48 -19.23
C GLU A 92 5.24 -12.22 -20.17
N ASP A 93 4.07 -12.60 -19.66
CA ASP A 93 2.97 -13.20 -20.42
C ASP A 93 2.24 -12.19 -21.33
N GLY A 94 2.63 -10.92 -21.34
CA GLY A 94 1.95 -9.85 -22.08
C GLY A 94 0.59 -9.47 -21.49
N SER A 95 0.20 -10.05 -20.36
CA SER A 95 -1.04 -9.80 -19.62
C SER A 95 -0.98 -8.49 -18.80
N VAL A 96 -0.62 -7.38 -19.46
CA VAL A 96 -0.35 -6.07 -18.87
C VAL A 96 -1.46 -5.58 -17.93
N LEU A 97 -2.71 -5.64 -18.39
CA LEU A 97 -3.85 -5.18 -17.61
C LEU A 97 -3.97 -5.96 -16.29
N LYS A 98 -3.75 -7.27 -16.31
CA LYS A 98 -3.79 -8.11 -15.10
C LYS A 98 -2.65 -7.76 -14.15
N ALA A 99 -1.45 -7.49 -14.66
CA ALA A 99 -0.33 -7.07 -13.83
C ALA A 99 -0.64 -5.75 -13.09
N LEU A 100 -1.17 -4.75 -13.83
CA LEU A 100 -1.57 -3.47 -13.24
C LEU A 100 -2.71 -3.63 -12.23
N LEU A 101 -3.73 -4.45 -12.53
CA LEU A 101 -4.80 -4.75 -11.58
C LEU A 101 -4.28 -5.47 -10.33
N ASN A 102 -3.31 -6.38 -10.47
CA ASN A 102 -2.72 -7.05 -9.32
C ASN A 102 -1.98 -6.07 -8.40
N ILE A 103 -1.20 -5.15 -8.97
CA ILE A 103 -0.54 -4.08 -8.21
C ILE A 103 -1.59 -3.22 -7.50
N PHE A 104 -2.57 -2.72 -8.25
CA PHE A 104 -3.60 -1.83 -7.73
C PHE A 104 -4.39 -2.47 -6.59
N PHE A 105 -4.96 -3.65 -6.81
CA PHE A 105 -5.75 -4.34 -5.80
C PHE A 105 -4.92 -4.78 -4.61
N SER A 106 -3.70 -5.29 -4.82
CA SER A 106 -2.84 -5.69 -3.71
C SER A 106 -2.55 -4.51 -2.80
N VAL A 107 -2.22 -3.33 -3.33
CA VAL A 107 -1.92 -2.17 -2.47
C VAL A 107 -3.20 -1.59 -1.85
N VAL A 108 -4.23 -1.31 -2.65
CA VAL A 108 -5.44 -0.65 -2.16
C VAL A 108 -6.21 -1.54 -1.18
N LEU A 109 -6.43 -2.82 -1.51
CA LEU A 109 -7.21 -3.70 -0.66
C LEU A 109 -6.46 -4.10 0.61
N CYS A 110 -5.13 -4.29 0.57
CA CYS A 110 -4.39 -4.62 1.79
C CYS A 110 -4.30 -3.43 2.75
N LEU A 111 -4.09 -2.21 2.24
CA LEU A 111 -4.07 -1.01 3.08
C LEU A 111 -5.45 -0.74 3.71
N THR A 112 -6.51 -0.82 2.91
CA THR A 112 -7.89 -0.66 3.41
C THR A 112 -8.28 -1.75 4.40
N ALA A 113 -7.91 -3.01 4.14
CA ALA A 113 -8.15 -4.12 5.06
C ALA A 113 -7.41 -3.94 6.39
N CYS A 114 -6.13 -3.54 6.38
CA CYS A 114 -5.39 -3.22 7.59
C CYS A 114 -6.08 -2.10 8.39
N TRP A 115 -6.49 -1.04 7.71
CA TRP A 115 -7.19 0.08 8.31
C TRP A 115 -8.53 -0.32 8.94
N ILE A 116 -9.36 -1.08 8.21
CA ILE A 116 -10.60 -1.66 8.72
C ILE A 116 -10.30 -2.53 9.95
N GLY A 117 -9.22 -3.31 9.91
CA GLY A 117 -8.80 -4.16 11.02
C GLY A 117 -8.47 -3.38 12.27
N ILE A 118 -7.75 -2.26 12.13
CA ILE A 118 -7.45 -1.36 13.26
C ILE A 118 -8.74 -0.77 13.84
N ILE A 119 -9.66 -0.30 13.00
CA ILE A 119 -10.96 0.24 13.46
C ILE A 119 -11.78 -0.84 14.16
N ALA A 120 -11.86 -2.03 13.58
CA ALA A 120 -12.56 -3.17 14.17
C ALA A 120 -11.93 -3.55 15.51
N GLY A 121 -10.59 -3.62 15.59
CA GLY A 121 -9.87 -3.88 16.83
C GLY A 121 -10.19 -2.84 17.91
N ARG A 122 -10.18 -1.55 17.56
CA ARG A 122 -10.53 -0.47 18.51
C ARG A 122 -11.99 -0.51 18.96
N THR A 123 -12.92 -0.77 18.05
CA THR A 123 -14.36 -0.81 18.40
C THR A 123 -14.73 -2.03 19.23
N LEU A 124 -14.12 -3.18 18.95
CA LEU A 124 -14.34 -4.42 19.69
C LEU A 124 -13.60 -4.42 21.05
N PHE A 125 -12.46 -3.73 21.12
CA PHE A 125 -11.53 -3.83 22.24
C PHE A 125 -11.11 -2.47 22.80
N SER A 126 -11.87 -1.38 22.66
CA SER A 126 -11.63 -0.11 23.39
C SER A 126 -12.97 0.51 23.76
N ASP A 127 -13.20 0.77 25.06
CA ASP A 127 -14.41 1.44 25.57
C ASP A 127 -14.38 2.96 25.30
N VAL A 128 -13.27 3.46 24.76
CA VAL A 128 -13.09 4.84 24.31
C VAL A 128 -13.21 4.83 22.78
N LEU A 129 -14.38 5.19 22.26
CA LEU A 129 -14.50 5.71 20.89
C LEU A 129 -13.62 6.97 20.85
N PRO A 130 -12.50 6.98 20.11
CA PRO A 130 -11.69 8.18 20.05
C PRO A 130 -12.53 9.31 19.42
N PRO A 131 -12.39 10.55 19.91
CA PRO A 131 -13.05 11.70 19.30
C PRO A 131 -12.51 11.86 17.87
N GLY A 132 -13.29 11.41 16.90
CA GLY A 132 -13.01 11.51 15.48
C GLY A 132 -12.05 10.44 14.97
N ILE A 133 -12.62 9.35 14.44
CA ILE A 133 -11.95 8.37 13.57
C ILE A 133 -11.21 9.06 12.40
N PHE A 134 -11.52 10.32 12.08
CA PHE A 134 -10.88 11.15 11.06
C PHE A 134 -9.83 12.17 11.55
N ARG A 135 -9.61 12.33 12.87
CA ARG A 135 -8.76 13.43 13.39
C ARG A 135 -7.25 13.17 13.28
N HIS A 136 -6.83 11.93 13.06
CA HIS A 136 -5.43 11.52 12.88
C HIS A 136 -5.16 10.88 11.52
N LEU A 137 -5.89 11.30 10.48
CA LEU A 137 -5.90 10.64 9.17
C LEU A 137 -5.20 11.40 8.02
N PRO A 138 -4.04 12.07 8.22
CA PRO A 138 -3.29 12.60 7.09
C PRO A 138 -2.81 11.49 6.14
N GLY A 139 -2.53 10.27 6.64
CA GLY A 139 -1.90 9.21 5.84
C GLY A 139 -2.75 8.61 4.71
N LEU A 140 -4.05 8.39 4.89
CA LEU A 140 -4.89 7.78 3.86
C LEU A 140 -5.27 8.79 2.77
N ALA A 141 -5.52 10.04 3.16
CA ALA A 141 -5.63 11.15 2.23
C ALA A 141 -4.33 11.31 1.42
N LEU A 142 -3.17 11.17 2.07
CA LEU A 142 -1.87 11.23 1.41
C LEU A 142 -1.68 10.08 0.40
N LEU A 143 -2.00 8.85 0.81
CA LEU A 143 -1.98 7.68 -0.09
C LEU A 143 -2.89 7.91 -1.29
N PHE A 144 -4.11 8.39 -1.07
CA PHE A 144 -5.02 8.74 -2.17
C PHE A 144 -4.44 9.81 -3.08
N THR A 145 -3.83 10.87 -2.53
CA THR A 145 -3.17 11.91 -3.35
C THR A 145 -2.01 11.35 -4.16
N PHE A 146 -1.22 10.43 -3.61
CA PHE A 146 -0.12 9.78 -4.35
C PHE A 146 -0.64 8.86 -5.46
N PHE A 147 -1.68 8.06 -5.19
CA PHE A 147 -2.34 7.24 -6.20
C PHE A 147 -2.99 8.07 -7.30
N ALA A 148 -3.69 9.13 -6.95
CA ALA A 148 -4.27 10.06 -7.90
C ALA A 148 -3.18 10.71 -8.75
N THR A 149 -2.07 11.13 -8.14
CA THR A 149 -0.93 11.71 -8.87
C THR A 149 -0.31 10.71 -9.83
N PHE A 150 -0.11 9.46 -9.40
CA PHE A 150 0.36 8.39 -10.28
C PHE A 150 -0.59 8.15 -11.46
N ALA A 151 -1.90 8.09 -11.22
CA ALA A 151 -2.87 7.93 -12.30
C ALA A 151 -2.88 9.12 -13.27
N VAL A 152 -2.77 10.34 -12.73
CA VAL A 152 -2.65 11.57 -13.51
C VAL A 152 -1.36 11.58 -14.33
N SER A 153 -0.23 11.10 -13.79
CA SER A 153 1.03 11.07 -14.54
C SER A 153 1.00 10.04 -15.68
N VAL A 154 0.38 8.87 -15.46
CA VAL A 154 0.12 7.88 -16.52
C VAL A 154 -0.73 8.50 -17.63
N LEU A 155 -1.88 9.10 -17.27
CA LEU A 155 -2.80 9.72 -18.23
C LEU A 155 -2.16 10.89 -18.97
N ALA A 156 -1.43 11.74 -18.25
CA ALA A 156 -0.75 12.88 -18.83
C ALA A 156 0.30 12.43 -19.86
N GLU A 157 1.08 11.40 -19.57
CA GLU A 157 2.04 10.86 -20.54
C GLU A 157 1.35 10.33 -21.80
N ILE A 158 0.22 9.62 -21.65
CA ILE A 158 -0.56 9.15 -22.81
C ILE A 158 -1.07 10.34 -23.64
N LEU A 159 -1.63 11.37 -22.99
CA LEU A 159 -2.15 12.56 -23.67
C LEU A 159 -1.05 13.39 -24.34
N ILE A 160 0.11 13.54 -23.69
CA ILE A 160 1.29 14.23 -24.23
C ILE A 160 1.73 13.58 -25.54
N ASN A 161 1.80 12.24 -25.55
CA ASN A 161 2.15 11.49 -26.76
C ASN A 161 1.03 11.55 -27.81
N HIS A 162 -0.24 11.50 -27.41
CA HIS A 162 -1.38 11.62 -28.32
C HIS A 162 -1.45 12.97 -29.05
N PHE A 163 -1.21 14.07 -28.33
CA PHE A 163 -1.23 15.43 -28.90
C PHE A 163 0.13 15.89 -29.45
N ASN A 164 1.15 15.02 -29.47
CA ASN A 164 2.52 15.35 -29.86
C ASN A 164 3.06 16.62 -29.18
N LEU A 165 2.80 16.77 -27.87
CA LEU A 165 3.28 17.93 -27.11
C LEU A 165 4.82 17.94 -27.01
N THR A 166 5.40 19.14 -26.96
CA THR A 166 6.86 19.29 -26.94
C THR A 166 7.49 18.79 -25.64
N THR A 167 8.76 18.40 -25.69
CA THR A 167 9.54 17.98 -24.52
C THR A 167 9.58 19.05 -23.42
N GLU A 168 9.55 20.32 -23.80
CA GLU A 168 9.48 21.47 -22.89
C GLU A 168 8.16 21.47 -22.11
N MET A 169 7.01 21.37 -22.80
CA MET A 169 5.69 21.32 -22.17
C MET A 169 5.55 20.11 -21.23
N ARG A 170 6.08 18.95 -21.64
CA ARG A 170 6.13 17.75 -20.79
C ARG A 170 6.87 18.00 -19.48
N SER A 171 8.04 18.63 -19.57
CA SER A 171 8.90 18.88 -18.41
C SER A 171 8.24 19.88 -17.45
N VAL A 172 7.66 20.95 -18.00
CA VAL A 172 6.91 21.95 -17.23
C VAL A 172 5.73 21.31 -16.50
N PHE A 173 4.96 20.44 -17.18
CA PHE A 173 3.83 19.76 -16.57
C PHE A 173 4.24 18.89 -15.38
N PHE A 174 5.23 18.00 -15.55
CA PHE A 174 5.62 17.09 -14.47
C PHE A 174 6.31 17.79 -13.31
N ILE A 175 7.16 18.80 -13.58
CA ILE A 175 7.77 19.61 -12.52
C ILE A 175 6.69 20.39 -11.75
N GLY A 176 5.72 20.98 -12.46
CA GLY A 176 4.58 21.66 -11.85
C GLY A 176 3.71 20.72 -11.00
N LEU A 177 3.46 19.50 -11.48
CA LEU A 177 2.72 18.48 -10.76
C LEU A 177 3.44 18.06 -9.47
N ILE A 178 4.76 17.82 -9.51
CA ILE A 178 5.59 17.51 -8.32
C ILE A 178 5.49 18.67 -7.31
N GLY A 179 5.67 19.90 -7.77
CA GLY A 179 5.64 21.09 -6.92
C GLY A 179 4.27 21.29 -6.25
N SER A 180 3.19 21.23 -7.03
CA SER A 180 1.82 21.40 -6.53
C SER A 180 1.46 20.33 -5.50
N LEU A 181 1.73 19.06 -5.80
CA LEU A 181 1.48 17.95 -4.89
C LEU A 181 2.22 18.17 -3.57
N THR A 182 3.53 18.39 -3.64
CA THR A 182 4.38 18.52 -2.45
C THR A 182 3.91 19.66 -1.55
N ILE A 183 3.60 20.83 -2.13
CA ILE A 183 3.18 22.00 -1.36
C ILE A 183 1.79 21.75 -0.76
N CYS A 184 0.81 21.34 -1.57
CA CYS A 184 -0.56 21.12 -1.11
C CYS A 184 -0.64 20.01 -0.06
N SER A 185 0.03 18.88 -0.25
CA SER A 185 0.00 17.76 0.69
C SER A 185 0.70 18.11 2.00
N THR A 186 1.85 18.79 1.94
CA THR A 186 2.61 19.19 3.14
C THR A 186 1.83 20.21 3.97
N LEU A 187 1.25 21.22 3.32
CA LEU A 187 0.40 22.21 4.00
C LEU A 187 -0.86 21.57 4.58
N TRP A 188 -1.52 20.68 3.82
CA TRP A 188 -2.70 19.97 4.30
C TRP A 188 -2.43 19.18 5.58
N ILE A 189 -1.36 18.36 5.58
CA ILE A 189 -0.95 17.56 6.73
C ILE A 189 -0.58 18.45 7.91
N SER A 190 0.17 19.52 7.65
CA SER A 190 0.56 20.51 8.66
C SER A 190 -0.67 21.12 9.33
N PHE A 191 -1.67 21.56 8.56
CA PHE A 191 -2.88 22.16 9.12
C PHE A 191 -3.76 21.18 9.91
N HIS A 192 -3.73 19.89 9.55
CA HIS A 192 -4.55 18.88 10.21
C HIS A 192 -3.83 18.14 11.34
N SER A 193 -2.55 18.40 11.57
CA SER A 193 -1.72 17.74 12.59
C SER A 193 -1.03 18.77 13.49
N PRO A 194 -1.65 19.18 14.61
CA PRO A 194 -1.11 20.20 15.50
C PRO A 194 0.29 19.86 16.06
N GLU A 195 0.58 18.57 16.21
CA GLU A 195 1.89 18.06 16.65
C GLU A 195 3.02 18.40 15.66
N LEU A 196 2.73 18.42 14.36
CA LEU A 196 3.69 18.74 13.29
C LEU A 196 3.90 20.25 13.13
N GLN A 197 3.01 21.08 13.66
CA GLN A 197 3.15 22.55 13.64
C GLN A 197 4.13 23.04 14.71
N ALA A 198 4.43 22.22 15.73
CA ALA A 198 5.18 22.64 16.91
C ALA A 198 6.66 22.93 16.60
N GLU A 199 7.27 22.26 15.61
CA GLU A 199 8.67 22.49 15.24
C GLU A 199 8.90 22.57 13.73
N PHE A 200 9.63 23.58 13.29
CA PHE A 200 9.97 23.82 11.87
C PHE A 200 10.71 22.64 11.21
N HIS A 201 11.53 21.91 11.95
CA HIS A 201 12.28 20.75 11.44
C HIS A 201 11.37 19.58 11.03
N HIS A 202 10.22 19.40 11.70
CA HIS A 202 9.25 18.37 11.34
C HIS A 202 8.55 18.69 10.02
N LEU A 203 8.24 19.97 9.76
CA LEU A 203 7.70 20.42 8.47
C LEU A 203 8.68 20.23 7.33
N LEU A 204 9.97 20.52 7.54
CA LEU A 204 11.01 20.30 6.53
C LEU A 204 11.17 18.81 6.21
N SER A 205 11.14 17.96 7.23
CA SER A 205 11.21 16.51 7.07
C SER A 205 10.00 15.96 6.30
N LEU A 206 8.80 16.43 6.64
CA LEU A 206 7.56 16.08 5.94
C LEU A 206 7.59 16.52 4.47
N PHE A 207 8.03 17.74 4.21
CA PHE A 207 8.20 18.27 2.86
C PHE A 207 9.16 17.40 2.03
N LEU A 208 10.30 17.01 2.61
CA LEU A 208 11.30 16.17 1.95
C LEU A 208 10.74 14.78 1.62
N ILE A 209 10.05 14.14 2.56
CA ILE A 209 9.40 12.84 2.34
C ILE A 209 8.33 12.94 1.25
N ASN A 210 7.46 13.95 1.31
CA ASN A 210 6.43 14.17 0.30
C ASN A 210 7.02 14.43 -1.09
N THR A 211 8.12 15.18 -1.17
CA THR A 211 8.83 15.43 -2.43
C THR A 211 9.37 14.12 -3.01
N LEU A 212 10.06 13.32 -2.21
CA LEU A 212 10.64 12.05 -2.66
C LEU A 212 9.56 11.07 -3.14
N LEU A 213 8.48 10.94 -2.39
CA LEU A 213 7.34 10.10 -2.76
C LEU A 213 6.66 10.62 -4.04
N GLY A 214 6.40 11.93 -4.12
CA GLY A 214 5.79 12.56 -5.29
C GLY A 214 6.62 12.37 -6.56
N VAL A 215 7.94 12.59 -6.49
CA VAL A 215 8.88 12.32 -7.59
C VAL A 215 8.79 10.86 -8.02
N THR A 216 8.79 9.93 -7.06
CA THR A 216 8.73 8.49 -7.35
C THR A 216 7.42 8.11 -8.06
N MET A 217 6.28 8.64 -7.60
CA MET A 217 4.96 8.39 -8.20
C MET A 217 4.84 8.97 -9.60
N ILE A 218 5.36 10.19 -9.81
CA ILE A 218 5.29 10.85 -11.11
C ILE A 218 6.22 10.18 -12.12
N TRP A 219 7.45 9.84 -11.70
CA TRP A 219 8.40 9.13 -12.55
C TRP A 219 7.92 7.74 -12.93
N SER A 220 7.43 6.95 -11.97
CA SER A 220 6.90 5.61 -12.27
C SER A 220 5.64 5.67 -13.14
N GLY A 221 4.73 6.62 -12.90
CA GLY A 221 3.53 6.75 -13.71
C GLY A 221 3.80 7.29 -15.11
N SER A 222 4.73 8.23 -15.30
CA SER A 222 5.13 8.65 -16.65
C SER A 222 5.83 7.51 -17.41
N TRP A 223 6.70 6.75 -16.75
CA TRP A 223 7.33 5.58 -17.37
C TRP A 223 6.30 4.54 -17.82
N ILE A 224 5.31 4.23 -16.96
CA ILE A 224 4.22 3.32 -17.29
C ILE A 224 3.32 3.88 -18.40
N GLY A 225 2.98 5.17 -18.36
CA GLY A 225 2.16 5.81 -19.40
C GLY A 225 2.84 5.78 -20.77
N HIS A 226 4.15 6.01 -20.83
CA HIS A 226 4.93 5.92 -22.06
C HIS A 226 4.94 4.50 -22.61
N TRP A 227 5.14 3.51 -21.73
CA TRP A 227 5.11 2.12 -22.11
C TRP A 227 3.72 1.67 -22.60
N ILE A 228 2.64 2.12 -21.96
CA ILE A 228 1.26 1.89 -22.42
C ILE A 228 1.04 2.49 -23.82
N TRP A 229 1.53 3.69 -24.07
CA TRP A 229 1.44 4.33 -25.39
C TRP A 229 2.15 3.52 -26.49
N GLN A 230 3.34 3.00 -26.19
CA GLN A 230 4.11 2.18 -27.15
C GLN A 230 3.38 0.88 -27.55
N LEU A 231 2.52 0.33 -26.69
CA LEU A 231 1.75 -0.87 -26.97
C LEU A 231 0.60 -0.64 -27.98
N LYS A 232 0.36 0.60 -28.45
CA LYS A 232 -0.76 0.96 -29.35
C LYS A 232 -2.12 0.43 -28.88
N LEU A 233 -2.31 0.32 -27.57
CA LEU A 233 -3.56 -0.19 -26.96
C LEU A 233 -4.71 0.83 -27.02
N LEU A 234 -4.44 2.05 -27.47
CA LEU A 234 -5.43 3.10 -27.71
C LEU A 234 -5.36 3.49 -29.20
N PRO A 235 -6.51 3.57 -29.90
CA PRO A 235 -6.59 3.85 -31.33
C PRO A 235 -6.11 5.25 -31.72
#